data_AF-A0A397V1W5-F1
#
_entry.id   AF-A0A397V1W5-F1
#
_cell.length_a   1.000
_cell.length_b   1.000
_cell.length_c   1.000
_cell.angle_alpha   90.00
_cell.angle_beta   90.00
_cell.angle_gamma   90.00
#
_symmetry.space_group_name_H-M   'P 1'
#
loop_
_entity.id
_entity.type
_entity.pdbx_description
1 polymer ?
#
loop_
_entity_poly.entity_id
_entity_poly.type
_entity_poly.pdbx_seq_one_letter_code
_entity_poly.pdbx_strand_id
1 'polypeptide(L)'
;MSCFLIVSTIPENTISWYYQAIFLMSTIFFGFIHLIFEARQCIHKPIFYLASLWNWFDLAAILIPTITSFIWLCDKKPQIWIITIASFLLEIKFLLFFRALKYFGKYFAIMIGVAQQVFSFLAILGILVLAFAHSLHLLLRPTSEYSYDQPSNTNDANNPWNLVPTYKFISSNSAIGELSLIEIPNDNTNLFTMFSTSILAVYFMLTVLCLHGA
;
A
#
# COMPACT_ATOMS: atom_id res chain seq x y z
N MET A 1 25.59 6.83 -2.31
CA MET A 1 24.75 5.63 -2.56
C MET A 1 24.06 5.64 -3.94
N SER A 2 24.27 6.66 -4.78
CA SER A 2 23.76 6.69 -6.16
C SER A 2 24.26 5.53 -7.04
N CYS A 3 25.41 4.94 -6.71
CA CYS A 3 25.93 3.74 -7.37
C CYS A 3 24.96 2.56 -7.31
N PHE A 4 24.24 2.39 -6.19
CA PHE A 4 23.22 1.35 -6.05
C PHE A 4 22.05 1.59 -7.00
N LEU A 5 21.58 2.83 -7.08
CA LEU A 5 20.48 3.21 -7.98
C LEU A 5 20.87 2.94 -9.43
N ILE A 6 22.07 3.36 -9.85
CA ILE A 6 22.59 3.10 -11.20
C ILE A 6 22.61 1.60 -11.51
N VAL A 7 23.09 0.77 -10.59
CA VAL A 7 23.10 -0.69 -10.77
C VAL A 7 21.69 -1.28 -10.82
N SER A 8 20.76 -0.76 -10.02
CA SER A 8 19.37 -1.25 -9.99
C SER A 8 18.57 -0.87 -11.24
N THR A 9 18.87 0.26 -11.88
CA THR A 9 18.14 0.75 -13.06
C THR A 9 18.61 0.09 -14.35
N ILE A 10 19.90 -0.24 -14.45
CA ILE A 10 20.47 -0.70 -15.70
C ILE A 10 20.26 -2.21 -15.88
N PRO A 11 19.67 -2.66 -16.99
CA PRO A 11 19.40 -4.08 -17.21
C PRO A 11 20.69 -4.91 -17.26
N GLU A 12 20.66 -6.10 -16.65
CA GLU A 12 21.84 -6.96 -16.46
C GLU A 12 22.59 -7.29 -17.75
N ASN A 13 21.87 -7.35 -18.88
CA ASN A 13 22.45 -7.69 -20.18
C ASN A 13 23.30 -6.57 -20.79
N THR A 14 23.32 -5.38 -20.21
CA THR A 14 23.99 -4.19 -20.78
C THR A 14 25.30 -3.81 -20.06
N ILE A 15 25.49 -4.22 -18.81
CA ILE A 15 26.71 -3.93 -18.03
C ILE A 15 27.40 -5.23 -17.67
N SER A 16 28.72 -5.27 -17.83
CA SER A 16 29.51 -6.42 -17.38
C SER A 16 29.49 -6.55 -15.86
N TRP A 17 29.52 -7.79 -15.38
CA TRP A 17 29.59 -8.10 -13.94
C TRP A 17 30.70 -7.33 -13.22
N TYR A 18 31.84 -7.11 -13.88
CA TYR A 18 32.97 -6.35 -13.32
C TYR A 18 32.58 -4.92 -12.90
N TYR A 19 31.89 -4.17 -13.78
CA TYR A 19 31.45 -2.82 -13.45
C TYR A 19 30.31 -2.80 -12.43
N GLN A 20 29.39 -3.77 -12.49
CA GLN A 20 28.34 -3.93 -11.47
C GLN A 20 28.96 -4.16 -10.09
N ALA A 21 29.95 -5.05 -10.00
CA ALA A 21 30.65 -5.33 -8.75
C ALA A 21 31.35 -4.09 -8.19
N ILE A 22 31.98 -3.26 -9.03
CA ILE A 22 32.59 -1.99 -8.60
C ILE A 22 31.55 -1.05 -7.97
N PHE A 23 30.39 -0.88 -8.61
CA PHE A 23 29.33 -0.01 -8.08
C PHE A 23 28.71 -0.54 -6.77
N LEU A 24 28.54 -1.86 -6.64
CA LEU A 24 28.08 -2.50 -5.41
C LEU A 24 29.10 -2.35 -4.28
N MET A 25 30.39 -2.58 -4.57
CA MET A 25 31.48 -2.37 -3.62
C MET A 25 31.58 -0.91 -3.17
N SER A 26 31.43 0.04 -4.09
CA SER A 26 31.36 1.46 -3.77
C SER A 26 30.17 1.78 -2.85
N THR A 27 28.99 1.18 -3.11
CA THR A 27 27.80 1.33 -2.26
C THR A 27 28.07 0.84 -0.84
N ILE A 28 28.69 -0.33 -0.70
CA ILE A 28 29.03 -0.91 0.60
C ILE A 28 30.00 0.00 1.36
N PHE A 29 31.05 0.49 0.68
CA PHE A 29 32.03 1.40 1.28
C PHE A 29 31.39 2.69 1.78
N PHE A 30 30.57 3.36 0.96
CA PHE A 30 29.84 4.55 1.40
C PHE A 30 28.83 4.24 2.50
N GLY A 31 28.17 3.09 2.45
CA GLY A 31 27.26 2.60 3.48
C GLY A 31 27.94 2.50 4.85
N PHE A 32 29.13 1.90 4.91
CA PHE A 32 29.93 1.82 6.14
C PHE A 32 30.32 3.20 6.67
N ILE A 33 30.75 4.13 5.81
CA ILE A 33 31.08 5.50 6.24
C ILE A 33 29.87 6.17 6.89
N HIS A 34 28.70 6.09 6.26
CA HIS A 34 27.47 6.66 6.82
C HIS A 34 27.05 5.97 8.13
N LEU A 35 27.22 4.64 8.23
CA LEU A 35 26.94 3.90 9.44
C LEU A 35 27.84 4.34 10.61
N ILE A 36 29.11 4.67 10.36
CA ILE A 36 30.00 5.22 11.39
C ILE A 36 29.48 6.57 11.91
N PHE A 37 28.96 7.43 11.04
CA PHE A 37 28.37 8.70 11.47
C PHE A 37 27.12 8.50 12.32
N GLU A 38 26.22 7.59 11.92
CA GLU A 38 25.02 7.25 12.71
C GLU A 38 25.39 6.60 14.05
N ALA A 39 26.39 5.71 14.08
CA ALA A 39 26.87 5.08 15.29
C ALA A 39 27.42 6.11 16.29
N ARG A 40 28.17 7.11 15.81
CA ARG A 40 28.64 8.23 16.65
C ARG A 40 27.48 9.02 17.24
N GLN A 41 26.45 9.30 16.45
CA GLN A 41 25.26 10.03 16.90
C GLN A 41 24.47 9.23 17.96
N CYS A 42 24.34 7.92 17.75
CA CYS A 42 23.71 7.01 18.69
C CYS A 42 24.48 6.92 20.03
N ILE A 43 25.81 6.81 19.99
CA ILE A 43 26.66 6.78 21.19
C ILE A 43 26.56 8.10 21.98
N HIS A 44 26.54 9.24 21.30
CA HIS A 44 26.53 10.54 21.97
C HIS A 44 25.23 10.81 22.74
N LYS A 45 24.07 10.45 22.17
CA LYS A 45 22.75 10.66 22.79
C LYS A 45 21.78 9.51 22.48
N PRO A 46 21.90 8.34 23.14
CA PRO A 46 21.16 7.14 22.76
C PRO A 46 19.64 7.27 22.92
N ILE A 47 19.18 7.88 24.02
CA ILE A 47 17.75 8.05 24.30
C ILE A 47 17.09 8.96 23.27
N PHE A 48 17.70 10.11 22.98
CA PHE A 48 17.20 11.05 21.95
C PHE A 48 17.30 10.46 20.54
N TYR A 49 18.33 9.65 20.30
CA TYR A 49 18.51 9.00 19.01
C TYR A 49 17.37 8.01 18.74
N LEU A 50 17.07 7.13 19.71
CA LEU A 50 16.01 6.12 19.58
C LEU A 50 14.60 6.72 19.53
N ALA A 51 14.37 7.87 20.14
CA ALA A 51 13.07 8.57 20.10
C ALA A 51 12.78 9.26 18.76
N SER A 52 13.78 9.51 17.93
CA SER A 52 13.63 10.23 16.65
C SER A 52 13.29 9.28 15.50
N LEU A 53 12.08 9.37 14.97
CA LEU A 53 11.66 8.63 13.77
C LEU A 53 12.58 8.88 12.56
N TRP A 54 13.16 10.08 12.46
CA TRP A 54 14.06 10.42 11.37
C TRP A 54 15.35 9.61 11.38
N ASN A 55 15.90 9.32 12.57
CA ASN A 55 17.14 8.56 12.69
C ASN A 55 16.93 7.09 12.33
N TRP A 56 15.78 6.53 12.70
CA TRP A 56 15.39 5.17 12.28
C TRP A 56 15.25 5.07 10.76
N PHE A 57 14.64 6.07 10.15
CA PHE A 57 14.52 6.15 8.69
C PHE A 57 15.90 6.27 8.02
N ASP A 58 16.76 7.17 8.50
CA ASP A 58 18.10 7.38 7.96
C ASP A 58 18.97 6.12 8.07
N LEU A 59 18.86 5.40 9.20
CA LEU A 59 19.52 4.12 9.43
C LEU A 59 19.01 3.04 8.47
N ALA A 60 17.69 2.90 8.31
CA ALA A 60 17.09 1.93 7.39
C ALA A 60 17.54 2.16 5.94
N ALA A 61 17.54 3.41 5.50
CA ALA A 61 17.99 3.80 4.16
C ALA A 61 19.51 3.60 3.93
N ILE A 62 20.32 3.45 4.99
CA ILE A 62 21.73 3.04 4.88
C ILE A 62 21.87 1.52 4.90
N LEU A 63 21.23 0.85 5.86
CA LEU A 63 21.38 -0.59 6.09
C LEU A 63 20.80 -1.41 4.94
N ILE A 64 19.58 -1.12 4.50
CA ILE A 64 18.88 -1.95 3.51
C ILE A 64 19.66 -2.02 2.18
N PRO A 65 20.10 -0.91 1.56
CA PRO A 65 20.90 -0.99 0.33
C PRO A 65 22.29 -1.57 0.54
N THR A 66 22.90 -1.39 1.71
CA THR A 66 24.23 -1.96 2.03
C THR A 66 24.16 -3.48 2.14
N ILE A 67 23.18 -4.01 2.88
CA ILE A 67 22.94 -5.45 3.01
C ILE A 67 22.56 -6.04 1.66
N THR A 68 21.68 -5.37 0.92
CA THR A 68 21.26 -5.82 -0.42
C THR A 68 22.46 -5.89 -1.37
N SER A 69 23.36 -4.90 -1.34
CA SER A 69 24.59 -4.91 -2.15
C SER A 69 25.52 -6.05 -1.78
N PHE A 70 25.64 -6.35 -0.48
CA PHE A 70 26.46 -7.47 0.01
C PHE A 70 25.90 -8.82 -0.46
N ILE A 71 24.59 -9.04 -0.30
CA ILE A 71 23.91 -10.26 -0.78
C ILE A 71 24.07 -10.41 -2.29
N TRP A 72 23.94 -9.32 -3.04
CA TRP A 72 24.08 -9.32 -4.50
C TRP A 72 25.49 -9.72 -4.95
N LEU A 73 26.54 -9.34 -4.21
CA LEU A 73 27.91 -9.75 -4.50
C LEU A 73 28.23 -11.21 -4.16
N CYS A 74 27.57 -11.79 -3.15
CA CYS A 74 27.81 -13.16 -2.67
C CYS A 74 27.06 -14.25 -3.48
N ASP A 75 26.86 -14.08 -4.78
CA ASP A 75 26.29 -15.06 -5.74
C ASP A 75 24.75 -15.15 -5.84
N LYS A 76 23.96 -14.37 -5.11
CA LYS A 76 22.50 -14.36 -5.29
C LYS A 76 21.98 -12.97 -5.63
N LYS A 77 21.41 -12.84 -6.84
CA LYS A 77 20.58 -11.69 -7.18
C LYS A 77 19.44 -11.60 -6.17
N PRO A 78 19.29 -10.48 -5.43
CA PRO A 78 18.18 -10.30 -4.52
C PRO A 78 16.85 -10.30 -5.28
N GLN A 79 15.77 -10.62 -4.57
CA GLN A 79 14.43 -10.52 -5.16
C GLN A 79 14.12 -9.07 -5.56
N ILE A 80 13.41 -8.89 -6.67
CA ILE A 80 13.14 -7.58 -7.28
C ILE A 80 12.49 -6.62 -6.28
N TRP A 81 11.58 -7.11 -5.44
CA TRP A 81 10.93 -6.30 -4.42
C TRP A 81 11.92 -5.71 -3.40
N ILE A 82 12.99 -6.43 -3.03
CA ILE A 82 14.03 -5.96 -2.09
C ILE A 82 14.80 -4.80 -2.73
N ILE A 83 15.21 -4.97 -3.99
CA ILE A 83 15.93 -3.95 -4.76
C ILE A 83 15.04 -2.70 -4.91
N THR A 84 13.74 -2.89 -5.13
CA THR A 84 12.76 -1.81 -5.27
C THR A 84 12.62 -1.03 -3.96
N ILE A 85 12.43 -1.71 -2.83
CA ILE A 85 12.36 -1.06 -1.50
C ILE A 85 13.65 -0.31 -1.18
N ALA A 86 14.82 -0.94 -1.42
CA ALA A 86 16.11 -0.32 -1.20
C ALA A 86 16.29 0.97 -2.03
N SER A 87 15.90 0.93 -3.30
CA SER A 87 15.98 2.08 -4.20
C SER A 87 15.04 3.20 -3.78
N PHE A 88 13.78 2.86 -3.46
CA PHE A 88 12.79 3.81 -2.97
C PHE A 88 13.26 4.52 -1.69
N LEU A 89 13.79 3.78 -0.71
CA LEU A 89 14.30 4.37 0.52
C LEU A 89 15.46 5.34 0.29
N LEU A 90 16.36 5.02 -0.66
CA LEU A 90 17.46 5.91 -1.04
C LEU A 90 16.97 7.20 -1.69
N GLU A 91 15.98 7.11 -2.57
CA GLU A 91 15.38 8.28 -3.23
C GLU A 91 14.65 9.17 -2.23
N ILE A 92 13.89 8.60 -1.30
CA ILE A 92 13.27 9.37 -0.21
C ILE A 92 14.35 10.00 0.68
N LYS A 93 15.44 9.29 1.03
CA LYS A 93 16.57 9.88 1.78
C LYS A 93 17.20 11.05 1.03
N PHE A 94 17.35 10.94 -0.29
CA PHE A 94 17.83 12.03 -1.12
C PHE A 94 16.88 13.24 -1.07
N LEU A 95 15.56 13.04 -1.13
CA LEU A 95 14.60 14.14 -0.95
C LEU A 95 14.72 14.79 0.43
N LEU A 96 14.88 14.00 1.48
CA LEU A 96 15.02 14.51 2.85
C LEU A 96 16.32 15.30 3.08
N PHE A 97 17.35 15.09 2.25
CA PHE A 97 18.56 15.92 2.28
C PHE A 97 18.26 17.41 2.05
N PHE A 98 17.27 17.73 1.19
CA PHE A 98 16.87 19.11 0.94
C PHE A 98 16.31 19.81 2.18
N ARG A 99 15.86 19.07 3.21
CA ARG A 99 15.42 19.66 4.49
C ARG A 99 16.51 20.48 5.16
N ALA A 100 17.79 20.12 4.98
CA ALA A 100 18.93 20.84 5.57
C ALA A 100 19.22 22.18 4.87
N LEU A 101 18.71 22.39 3.64
CA LEU A 101 18.92 23.63 2.90
C LEU A 101 17.94 24.71 3.36
N LYS A 102 18.42 25.95 3.58
CA LYS A 102 17.60 27.06 4.13
C LYS A 102 16.35 27.38 3.29
N TYR A 103 16.44 27.27 1.96
CA TYR A 103 15.33 27.53 1.06
C TYR A 103 14.26 26.42 1.13
N PHE A 104 14.67 25.17 0.89
CA PHE A 104 13.76 24.02 0.88
C PHE A 104 13.26 23.62 2.27
N GLY A 105 14.08 23.77 3.31
CA GLY A 105 13.75 23.42 4.69
C GLY A 105 12.49 24.10 5.21
N LYS A 106 12.19 25.33 4.76
CA LYS A 106 10.93 26.01 5.08
C LYS A 106 9.71 25.27 4.54
N TYR A 107 9.77 24.82 3.29
CA TYR A 107 8.68 24.05 2.67
C TYR A 107 8.53 22.68 3.33
N PHE A 108 9.65 22.00 3.63
CA PHE A 108 9.61 20.74 4.38
C PHE A 108 8.99 20.92 5.77
N ALA A 109 9.29 22.01 6.48
CA ALA A 109 8.70 22.29 7.78
C ALA A 109 7.17 22.50 7.70
N ILE A 110 6.71 23.23 6.69
CA ILE A 110 5.26 23.40 6.43
C ILE A 110 4.62 22.05 6.10
N MET A 111 5.21 21.28 5.19
CA MET A 111 4.71 19.97 4.78
C MET A 111 4.63 18.99 5.95
N ILE A 112 5.67 18.91 6.79
CA ILE A 112 5.69 18.06 7.99
C ILE A 112 4.65 18.54 9.01
N GLY A 113 4.50 19.85 9.21
CA GLY A 113 3.51 20.43 10.10
C GLY A 113 2.07 20.09 9.69
N VAL A 114 1.77 20.19 8.39
CA VAL A 114 0.47 19.78 7.84
C VAL A 114 0.28 18.27 7.96
N ALA A 115 1.29 17.46 7.63
CA ALA A 115 1.21 16.00 7.74
C ALA A 115 0.89 15.53 9.16
N GLN A 116 1.46 16.17 10.19
CA GLN A 116 1.15 15.86 11.60
C GLN A 116 -0.32 16.11 11.93
N GLN A 117 -0.91 17.21 11.44
CA GLN A 117 -2.31 17.53 11.67
C GLN A 117 -3.25 16.59 10.88
N VAL A 118 -2.92 16.31 9.62
CA VAL A 118 -3.69 15.40 8.77
C VAL A 118 -3.69 13.98 9.33
N PHE A 119 -2.59 13.53 9.96
CA PHE A 119 -2.51 12.20 10.55
C PHE A 119 -3.57 11.98 11.64
N SER A 120 -3.80 12.97 12.52
CA SER A 120 -4.84 12.88 13.53
C SER A 120 -6.24 12.74 12.93
N PHE A 121 -6.51 13.50 11.87
CA PHE A 121 -7.77 13.38 11.13
C PHE A 121 -7.90 11.99 10.47
N LEU A 122 -6.85 11.50 9.81
CA LEU A 122 -6.84 10.20 9.14
C LEU A 122 -7.03 9.04 10.13
N ALA A 123 -6.47 9.14 11.33
CA ALA A 123 -6.66 8.14 12.39
C ALA A 123 -8.13 8.06 12.83
N ILE A 124 -8.78 9.21 13.06
CA ILE A 124 -10.21 9.27 13.40
C ILE A 124 -11.04 8.71 12.25
N LEU A 125 -10.75 9.12 11.01
CA LEU A 125 -11.44 8.62 9.83
C LEU A 125 -11.27 7.10 9.67
N GLY A 126 -10.07 6.57 9.94
CA GLY A 126 -9.80 5.14 9.88
C GLY A 126 -10.62 4.34 10.91
N ILE A 127 -10.72 4.83 12.14
CA ILE A 127 -11.58 4.22 13.17
C ILE A 127 -13.04 4.25 12.74
N LEU A 128 -13.50 5.38 12.18
CA LEU A 128 -14.85 5.53 11.67
C LEU A 128 -15.16 4.51 10.56
N VAL A 129 -14.27 4.39 9.57
CA VAL A 129 -14.40 3.43 8.47
C VAL A 129 -14.43 2.00 9.01
N LEU A 130 -13.56 1.65 9.96
CA LEU A 130 -13.55 0.32 10.58
C LEU A 130 -14.84 0.01 11.35
N ALA A 131 -15.35 0.98 12.11
CA ALA A 131 -16.59 0.83 12.86
C ALA A 131 -17.79 0.60 11.92
N PHE A 132 -17.92 1.42 10.87
CA PHE A 132 -18.96 1.23 9.86
C PHE A 132 -18.80 -0.08 9.10
N ALA A 133 -17.57 -0.42 8.69
CA ALA A 133 -17.30 -1.66 7.95
C ALA A 133 -17.67 -2.90 8.77
N HIS A 134 -17.41 -2.86 10.08
CA HIS A 134 -17.79 -3.94 10.99
C HIS A 134 -19.31 -4.01 11.19
N SER A 135 -19.96 -2.89 11.49
CA SER A 135 -21.42 -2.84 11.68
C SER A 135 -22.19 -3.24 10.41
N LEU A 136 -21.78 -2.73 9.24
CA LEU A 136 -22.41 -3.06 7.97
C LEU A 136 -22.10 -4.48 7.53
N HIS A 137 -20.89 -5.00 7.78
CA HIS A 137 -20.61 -6.42 7.57
C HIS A 137 -21.56 -7.30 8.38
N LEU A 138 -21.80 -6.98 9.66
CA LEU A 138 -22.73 -7.75 10.48
C LEU A 138 -24.17 -7.66 9.96
N LEU A 139 -24.58 -6.50 9.45
CA LEU A 139 -25.94 -6.23 8.97
C LEU A 139 -26.22 -6.81 7.57
N LEU A 140 -25.24 -6.72 6.66
CA LEU A 140 -25.39 -7.01 5.23
C LEU A 140 -24.71 -8.32 4.80
N ARG A 141 -24.10 -9.06 5.73
CA ARG A 141 -23.65 -10.42 5.41
C ARG A 141 -24.86 -11.33 5.18
N PRO A 142 -24.76 -12.27 4.22
CA PRO A 142 -25.73 -13.35 4.10
C PRO A 142 -25.72 -14.20 5.37
N THR A 143 -26.91 -14.61 5.79
CA THR A 143 -27.14 -15.52 6.92
C THR A 143 -27.36 -16.96 6.45
N SER A 144 -27.74 -17.13 5.19
CA SER A 144 -27.92 -18.42 4.54
C SER A 144 -26.67 -18.85 3.77
N GLU A 145 -26.43 -20.16 3.69
CA GLU A 145 -25.40 -20.71 2.82
C GLU A 145 -25.76 -20.48 1.35
N TYR A 146 -24.76 -20.11 0.56
CA TYR A 146 -24.90 -19.88 -0.87
C TYR A 146 -23.66 -20.38 -1.61
N SER A 147 -23.84 -20.72 -2.89
CA SER A 147 -22.77 -20.99 -3.84
C SER A 147 -23.01 -20.16 -5.09
N TYR A 148 -21.96 -19.71 -5.77
CA TYR A 148 -22.10 -18.98 -7.04
C TYR A 148 -22.47 -19.88 -8.21
N ASP A 149 -22.23 -21.19 -8.10
CA ASP A 149 -22.49 -22.14 -9.19
C ASP A 149 -23.96 -22.57 -9.28
N GLN A 150 -24.72 -22.38 -8.19
CA GLN A 150 -26.10 -22.86 -8.09
C GLN A 150 -27.02 -21.78 -7.50
N PRO A 151 -28.18 -21.52 -8.13
CA PRO A 151 -29.14 -20.55 -7.62
C PRO A 151 -29.69 -20.99 -6.27
N SER A 152 -29.71 -20.05 -5.32
CA SER A 152 -30.22 -20.26 -3.96
C SER A 152 -31.43 -19.34 -3.74
N ASN A 153 -32.63 -19.92 -3.71
CA ASN A 153 -33.87 -19.20 -3.45
C ASN A 153 -34.17 -19.14 -1.95
N THR A 154 -33.32 -18.44 -1.18
CA THR A 154 -33.52 -18.27 0.26
C THR A 154 -34.28 -16.98 0.55
N ASN A 155 -34.97 -16.92 1.69
CA ASN A 155 -35.64 -15.70 2.19
C ASN A 155 -34.65 -14.65 2.74
N ASP A 156 -33.36 -14.83 2.50
CA ASP A 156 -32.29 -13.96 2.99
C ASP A 156 -32.05 -12.82 2.01
N ALA A 157 -32.46 -11.60 2.39
CA ALA A 157 -32.33 -10.41 1.56
C ALA A 157 -30.88 -10.09 1.17
N ASN A 158 -29.89 -10.56 1.95
CA ASN A 158 -28.48 -10.29 1.72
C ASN A 158 -27.76 -11.38 0.91
N ASN A 159 -28.48 -12.45 0.51
CA ASN A 159 -27.94 -13.48 -0.37
C ASN A 159 -27.61 -12.87 -1.75
N PRO A 160 -26.40 -13.09 -2.30
CA PRO A 160 -26.03 -12.57 -3.63
C PRO A 160 -27.05 -12.89 -4.73
N TRP A 161 -27.70 -14.05 -4.69
CA TRP A 161 -28.74 -14.43 -5.66
C TRP A 161 -30.01 -13.57 -5.60
N ASN A 162 -30.27 -12.90 -4.48
CA ASN A 162 -31.41 -11.98 -4.30
C ASN A 162 -31.06 -10.52 -4.64
N LEU A 163 -29.77 -10.20 -4.82
CA LEU A 163 -29.28 -8.84 -5.10
C LEU A 163 -29.07 -8.58 -6.60
N VAL A 164 -28.89 -9.64 -7.39
CA VAL A 164 -28.68 -9.56 -8.83
C VAL A 164 -29.95 -9.16 -9.59
N PRO A 165 -29.82 -8.41 -10.71
CA PRO A 165 -30.97 -8.05 -11.51
C PRO A 165 -31.62 -9.29 -12.14
N THR A 166 -32.95 -9.33 -12.10
CA THR A 166 -33.76 -10.35 -12.75
C THR A 166 -34.54 -9.72 -13.91
N TYR A 167 -34.27 -10.19 -15.12
CA TYR A 167 -34.91 -9.72 -16.34
C TYR A 167 -36.09 -10.63 -16.69
N LYS A 168 -37.29 -10.05 -16.80
CA LYS A 168 -38.49 -10.77 -17.25
C LYS A 168 -38.73 -10.51 -18.73
N PHE A 169 -39.05 -11.54 -19.49
CA PHE A 169 -39.39 -11.39 -20.90
C PHE A 169 -40.82 -10.82 -21.04
N ILE A 170 -41.00 -9.77 -21.83
CA ILE A 170 -42.31 -9.22 -22.17
C ILE A 170 -42.66 -9.68 -23.58
N SER A 171 -43.77 -10.41 -23.72
CA SER A 171 -44.27 -10.85 -25.03
C SER A 171 -44.97 -9.71 -25.79
N SER A 172 -45.04 -9.82 -27.13
CA SER A 172 -45.71 -8.86 -28.03
C SER A 172 -47.17 -8.56 -27.65
N ASN A 173 -47.80 -9.46 -26.90
CA ASN A 173 -49.19 -9.33 -26.45
C ASN A 173 -49.31 -8.59 -25.10
N SER A 174 -48.24 -7.92 -24.65
CA SER A 174 -48.13 -7.21 -23.37
C SER A 174 -48.32 -8.07 -22.11
N ALA A 175 -48.38 -9.39 -22.27
CA ALA A 175 -48.34 -10.35 -21.19
C ALA A 175 -46.88 -10.57 -20.75
N ILE A 176 -46.63 -10.46 -19.45
CA ILE A 176 -45.32 -10.79 -18.85
C ILE A 176 -45.14 -12.30 -18.98
N GLY A 177 -44.10 -12.73 -19.69
CA GLY A 177 -43.78 -14.15 -19.83
C GLY A 177 -43.26 -14.74 -18.52
N GLU A 178 -43.53 -16.03 -18.29
CA GLU A 178 -43.08 -16.74 -17.07
C GLU A 178 -41.55 -16.95 -17.02
N LEU A 179 -40.86 -16.83 -18.16
CA LEU A 179 -39.41 -16.98 -18.25
C LEU A 179 -38.72 -15.72 -17.69
N SER A 180 -37.71 -15.94 -16.86
CA SER A 180 -36.84 -14.90 -16.32
C SER A 180 -35.38 -15.29 -16.47
N LEU A 181 -34.53 -14.29 -16.72
CA LEU A 181 -33.08 -14.43 -16.82
C LEU A 181 -32.45 -13.72 -15.62
N ILE A 182 -31.70 -14.46 -14.83
CA ILE A 182 -31.04 -13.97 -13.61
C ILE A 182 -29.54 -13.85 -13.92
N GLU A 183 -28.95 -12.70 -13.58
CA GLU A 183 -27.50 -12.51 -13.69
C GLU A 183 -26.76 -13.36 -12.65
N ILE A 184 -25.62 -13.95 -13.02
CA ILE A 184 -24.86 -14.81 -12.10
C ILE A 184 -24.11 -13.91 -11.10
N PRO A 185 -24.34 -14.08 -9.78
CA PRO A 185 -23.63 -13.29 -8.78
C PRO A 185 -22.14 -13.64 -8.72
N ASN A 186 -21.35 -12.68 -8.26
CA ASN A 186 -19.91 -12.82 -8.01
C ASN A 186 -19.53 -12.19 -6.67
N ASP A 187 -18.24 -12.24 -6.32
CA ASP A 187 -17.70 -11.68 -5.07
C ASP A 187 -17.95 -10.18 -4.90
N ASN A 188 -18.14 -9.44 -6.00
CA ASN A 188 -18.41 -8.01 -5.97
C ASN A 188 -19.89 -7.69 -5.83
N THR A 189 -20.79 -8.67 -5.96
CA THR A 189 -22.25 -8.48 -5.87
C THR A 189 -22.65 -8.11 -4.44
N ASN A 190 -22.07 -8.78 -3.43
CA ASN A 190 -22.20 -8.38 -2.04
C ASN A 190 -20.80 -8.28 -1.39
N LEU A 191 -20.24 -7.07 -1.41
CA LEU A 191 -18.94 -6.77 -0.79
C LEU A 191 -18.95 -6.91 0.74
N PHE A 192 -20.10 -7.05 1.39
CA PHE A 192 -20.21 -7.22 2.84
C PHE A 192 -20.15 -8.70 3.27
N THR A 193 -19.94 -9.63 2.35
CA THR A 193 -19.75 -11.06 2.64
C THR A 193 -18.52 -11.33 3.51
N MET A 194 -17.40 -10.67 3.23
CA MET A 194 -16.19 -10.72 4.05
C MET A 194 -15.90 -9.37 4.71
N PHE A 195 -15.25 -9.41 5.88
CA PHE A 195 -14.85 -8.20 6.60
C PHE A 195 -13.78 -7.40 5.85
N SER A 196 -12.86 -8.06 5.15
CA SER A 196 -11.83 -7.38 4.35
C SER A 196 -12.45 -6.56 3.20
N THR A 197 -13.44 -7.13 2.52
CA THR A 197 -14.15 -6.47 1.42
C THR A 197 -15.14 -5.42 1.91
N SER A 198 -15.68 -5.54 3.13
CA SER A 198 -16.57 -4.53 3.71
C SER A 198 -15.84 -3.21 4.01
N ILE A 199 -14.57 -3.26 4.40
CA ILE A 199 -13.73 -2.05 4.55
C ILE A 199 -13.62 -1.30 3.23
N LEU A 200 -13.39 -2.02 2.13
CA LEU A 200 -13.33 -1.45 0.79
C LEU A 200 -14.70 -0.86 0.36
N ALA A 201 -15.80 -1.55 0.66
CA ALA A 201 -17.15 -1.08 0.37
C ALA A 201 -17.47 0.26 1.08
N VAL A 202 -17.13 0.37 2.37
CA VAL A 202 -17.33 1.62 3.13
C VAL A 202 -16.44 2.74 2.60
N TYR A 203 -15.20 2.43 2.22
CA TYR A 203 -14.32 3.40 1.57
C TYR A 203 -14.94 3.94 0.26
N PHE A 204 -15.47 3.06 -0.59
CA PHE A 204 -16.15 3.49 -1.82
C PHE A 204 -17.40 4.32 -1.53
N MET A 205 -18.23 3.91 -0.56
CA MET A 205 -19.40 4.67 -0.14
C MET A 205 -19.03 6.10 0.31
N LEU A 206 -17.97 6.22 1.12
CA LEU A 206 -17.50 7.51 1.61
C LEU A 206 -16.96 8.40 0.46
N THR A 207 -16.23 7.79 -0.47
CA THR A 207 -15.64 8.48 -1.63
C THR A 207 -16.73 9.01 -2.57
N VAL A 208 -17.73 8.19 -2.87
CA VAL A 208 -18.88 8.58 -3.71
C VAL A 208 -19.68 9.71 -3.06
N LEU A 209 -19.94 9.61 -1.76
CA LEU A 209 -20.65 10.66 -1.00
C LEU A 209 -19.90 12.00 -1.06
N CYS A 210 -18.57 11.98 -0.92
CA CYS A 210 -17.76 13.19 -0.98
C CYS A 210 -17.67 13.80 -2.39
N LEU A 211 -17.77 12.97 -3.44
CA LEU A 211 -17.68 13.41 -4.84
C LEU A 211 -19.01 13.94 -5.40
N HIS A 212 -20.15 13.41 -4.96
CA HIS A 212 -21.47 13.89 -5.39
C HIS A 212 -22.07 14.97 -4.47
N GLY A 213 -21.42 15.26 -3.34
CA GLY A 213 -21.85 16.28 -2.38
C GLY A 213 -21.28 17.68 -2.60
N ALA A 214 -20.51 17.91 -3.69
CA ALA A 214 -19.95 19.19 -4.11
C ALA A 214 -20.51 19.58 -5.48
#